data_AF-A0A7V2QW67-F1
#
_entry.id   AF-A0A7V2QW67-F1
#
_cell.length_a   1.000
_cell.length_b   1.000
_cell.length_c   1.000
_cell.angle_alpha   90.00
_cell.angle_beta   90.00
_cell.angle_gamma   90.00
#
_symmetry.space_group_name_H-M   'P 1'
#
loop_
_entity.id
_entity.type
_entity.pdbx_description
1 polymer ?
#
loop_
_entity_poly.entity_id
_entity_poly.type
_entity_poly.pdbx_seq_one_letter_code
_entity_poly.pdbx_strand_id
1 'polypeptide(L)' 'MLKALNMDGFIWGYLYNCRSMDQTSHFIKKWIEETTGVPTLSMEMDIYDSRNYSAAALRTRVETFTEMLRARRASAGA' A
#
# COMPACT_ATOMS: atom_id res chain seq x y z
N MET A 1 14.86 -5.77 1.41
CA MET A 1 13.75 -6.72 1.12
C MET A 1 13.08 -6.40 -0.21
N LEU A 2 12.45 -5.23 -0.39
CA LEU A 2 11.70 -4.87 -1.62
C LEU A 2 12.46 -5.10 -2.93
N LYS A 3 13.68 -4.57 -3.05
CA LYS A 3 14.54 -4.78 -4.24
C LYS A 3 15.08 -6.21 -4.34
N ALA A 4 15.33 -6.87 -3.21
CA ALA A 4 15.90 -8.22 -3.18
C ALA A 4 14.87 -9.30 -3.56
N LEU A 5 13.58 -9.02 -3.36
CA LEU A 5 12.48 -9.92 -3.69
C LEU A 5 11.79 -9.54 -5.02
N ASN A 6 12.32 -8.59 -5.78
CA ASN A 6 11.73 -8.07 -7.01
C ASN A 6 10.22 -7.76 -6.88
N MET A 7 9.84 -7.04 -5.82
CA MET A 7 8.43 -6.72 -5.58
C MET A 7 7.94 -5.64 -6.53
N ASP A 8 6.82 -5.90 -7.22
CA ASP A 8 6.16 -4.93 -8.12
C ASP A 8 5.47 -3.78 -7.36
N GLY A 9 5.10 -4.01 -6.10
CA GLY A 9 4.44 -3.02 -5.26
C GLY A 9 4.51 -3.40 -3.78
N PHE A 10 4.25 -2.42 -2.92
CA PHE A 10 4.21 -2.58 -1.47
C PHE A 10 2.90 -2.07 -0.89
N ILE A 11 2.33 -2.79 0.08
CA ILE A 11 1.13 -2.33 0.80
C ILE A 11 1.55 -2.05 2.25
N TRP A 12 1.50 -0.79 2.64
CA TRP A 12 1.65 -0.37 4.02
C TRP A 12 0.27 -0.39 4.69
N GLY A 13 -0.10 -1.56 5.21
CA GLY A 13 -1.30 -1.74 6.01
C GLY A 13 -1.07 -1.33 7.45
N TYR A 14 -1.75 -0.30 7.94
CA TYR A 14 -1.61 0.17 9.32
C TYR A 14 -2.96 0.20 10.03
N LEU A 15 -2.93 -0.07 11.33
CA LEU A 15 -4.12 -0.02 12.17
C LEU A 15 -4.45 1.43 12.53
N TYR A 16 -5.73 1.80 12.43
CA TYR A 16 -6.25 3.11 12.82
C TYR A 16 -5.80 3.52 14.23
N ASN A 17 -5.86 2.59 15.19
CA ASN A 17 -5.52 2.84 16.59
C ASN A 17 -4.01 2.74 16.91
N CYS A 18 -3.18 2.25 15.99
CA CYS A 18 -1.75 2.08 16.24
C CYS A 18 -1.02 3.40 15.97
N ARG A 19 -1.03 4.30 16.96
CA ARG A 19 -0.61 5.70 16.80
C ARG A 19 0.76 5.88 16.15
N SER A 20 1.73 5.04 16.49
CA SER A 20 3.08 5.08 15.90
C SER A 20 3.09 4.75 14.40
N MET A 21 2.24 3.82 13.96
CA MET A 21 2.14 3.41 12.55
C MET A 21 1.25 4.36 11.75
N ASP A 22 0.14 4.81 12.34
CA ASP A 22 -0.78 5.77 11.74
C ASP A 22 -0.09 7.12 11.45
N GLN A 23 0.62 7.68 12.42
CA GLN A 23 1.31 8.97 12.26
C GLN A 23 2.39 8.95 11.15
N THR A 24 2.97 7.77 10.90
CA THR A 24 4.05 7.60 9.93
C THR A 24 3.54 7.12 8.56
N SER A 25 2.24 6.86 8.42
CA SER A 25 1.63 6.25 7.22
C SER A 25 1.91 6.97 5.91
N HIS A 26 1.91 8.31 5.92
CA HIS A 26 2.22 9.13 4.76
C HIS A 26 3.73 9.25 4.51
N PHE A 27 4.51 9.34 5.59
CA PHE A 27 5.96 9.46 5.51
C PHE A 27 6.59 8.16 4.98
N ILE A 28 6.16 7.00 5.49
CA ILE A 28 6.67 5.69 5.07
C ILE A 28 6.39 5.46 3.60
N LYS A 29 5.17 5.75 3.12
CA LYS A 29 4.85 5.66 1.68
C LYS A 29 5.85 6.47 0.85
N LYS A 30 5.99 7.76 1.17
CA LYS A 30 6.88 8.68 0.44
C LYS A 30 8.32 8.17 0.46
N TRP A 31 8.82 7.80 1.63
CA TRP A 31 10.17 7.32 1.81
C TRP A 31 10.44 6.03 1.00
N ILE A 32 9.51 5.07 1.00
CA ILE A 32 9.66 3.84 0.20
C ILE A 32 9.68 4.16 -1.29
N GLU A 33 8.74 4.98 -1.77
CA GLU A 33 8.66 5.35 -3.19
C GLU A 33 9.92 6.09 -3.65
N GLU A 34 10.42 7.04 -2.86
CA GLU A 34 11.63 7.83 -3.18
C GLU A 34 12.92 6.99 -3.14
N THR A 35 13.07 6.11 -2.16
CA THR A 35 14.32 5.33 -1.97
C THR A 35 14.38 4.08 -2.84
N THR A 36 13.23 3.51 -3.18
CA THR A 36 13.16 2.22 -3.89
C THR A 36 12.57 2.29 -5.28
N GLY A 37 11.78 3.32 -5.60
CA GLY A 37 11.02 3.40 -6.85
C GLY A 37 9.82 2.45 -6.92
N VAL A 38 9.57 1.66 -5.87
CA VAL A 38 8.47 0.69 -5.79
C VAL A 38 7.18 1.42 -5.41
N PRO A 39 6.11 1.33 -6.22
CA PRO A 39 4.80 1.88 -5.89
C PRO A 39 4.32 1.39 -4.52
N THR A 40 3.78 2.29 -3.69
CA THR A 40 3.33 1.93 -2.35
C THR A 40 1.89 2.37 -2.09
N LEU A 41 1.03 1.43 -1.71
CA LEU A 41 -0.31 1.68 -1.21
C LEU A 41 -0.26 1.88 0.31
N SER A 42 -0.56 3.10 0.78
CA SER A 42 -0.79 3.37 2.20
C SER A 42 -2.26 3.10 2.51
N MET A 43 -2.53 2.13 3.39
CA MET A 43 -3.89 1.64 3.64
C MET A 43 -4.15 1.51 5.14
N GLU A 44 -4.99 2.40 5.64
CA GLU A 44 -5.59 2.26 6.97
C GLU A 44 -6.55 1.06 6.98
N MET A 45 -6.51 0.28 8.06
CA MET A 45 -7.38 -0.85 8.33
C MET A 45 -7.69 -0.93 9.83
N ASP A 46 -8.72 -1.68 10.19
CA ASP A 46 -9.02 -2.01 11.57
C ASP A 46 -9.53 -3.46 11.62
N ILE A 47 -8.94 -4.27 12.49
CA ILE A 47 -9.32 -5.68 12.66
C ILE A 47 -10.08 -5.91 13.99
N TYR A 48 -10.26 -4.85 14.78
CA TYR A 48 -10.86 -4.90 16.11
C TYR A 48 -12.18 -4.13 16.17
N ASP A 49 -12.31 -3.03 15.42
CA ASP A 49 -13.50 -2.18 15.40
C ASP A 49 -14.22 -2.23 14.05
N SER A 50 -15.41 -2.82 14.03
CA SER A 50 -16.24 -2.92 12.83
C SER A 50 -16.70 -1.56 12.30
N ARG A 51 -16.66 -0.49 13.12
CA ARG A 51 -16.98 0.88 12.68
C ARG A 51 -15.94 1.43 11.70
N ASN A 52 -14.71 0.95 11.80
CA ASN A 52 -13.58 1.37 10.97
C ASN A 52 -13.19 0.31 9.93
N TYR A 53 -13.86 -0.85 9.92
CA TYR A 53 -13.60 -1.94 8.98
C TYR A 53 -14.61 -1.98 7.83
N SER A 54 -14.12 -2.08 6.61
CA SER A 54 -14.95 -2.39 5.44
C SER A 54 -14.20 -3.29 4.45
N ALA A 55 -14.60 -4.57 4.40
CA ALA A 55 -14.02 -5.55 3.50
C ALA A 55 -14.12 -5.12 2.02
N ALA A 56 -15.26 -4.55 1.64
CA ALA A 56 -15.49 -4.08 0.28
C ALA A 56 -14.55 -2.92 -0.06
N ALA A 57 -14.39 -1.95 0.84
CA ALA A 57 -13.49 -0.82 0.60
C ALA A 57 -12.02 -1.26 0.50
N LEU A 58 -11.55 -2.14 1.39
CA LEU A 58 -10.20 -2.69 1.34
C LEU A 58 -9.97 -3.47 0.04
N ARG A 59 -10.93 -4.32 -0.36
CA ARG A 59 -10.86 -5.07 -1.62
C ARG A 59 -10.72 -4.15 -2.82
N THR A 60 -11.59 -3.15 -2.97
CA THR A 60 -11.55 -2.22 -4.09
C THR A 60 -10.22 -1.47 -4.17
N ARG A 61 -9.65 -1.06 -3.03
CA ARG A 61 -8.33 -0.39 -2.98
C ARG A 61 -7.21 -1.31 -3.47
N VAL A 62 -7.20 -2.57 -3.04
CA VAL A 62 -6.19 -3.56 -3.47
C VAL A 62 -6.34 -3.90 -4.96
N GLU A 63 -7.57 -4.10 -5.44
CA GLU A 63 -7.84 -4.37 -6.86
C GLU A 63 -7.39 -3.19 -7.74
N THR A 64 -7.74 -1.96 -7.35
CA THR A 64 -7.33 -0.74 -8.07
C THR A 64 -5.82 -0.57 -8.10
N PHE A 65 -5.15 -0.83 -6.97
CA PHE A 65 -3.69 -0.79 -6.90
C PHE A 65 -3.05 -1.84 -7.81
N THR A 66 -3.63 -3.05 -7.86
CA THR A 66 -3.16 -4.12 -8.74
C THR A 66 -3.29 -3.75 -10.21
N GLU A 67 -4.41 -3.13 -10.63
CA GLU A 67 -4.58 -2.64 -12.00
C GLU A 67 -3.57 -1.56 -12.36
N MET A 68 -3.28 -0.64 -11.43
CA MET A 68 -2.23 0.37 -11.60
C MET A 68 -0.84 -0.28 -11.80
N LEU A 69 -0.51 -1.31 -11.03
CA LEU A 69 0.75 -2.06 -11.20
C LEU A 69 0.83 -2.75 -12.57
N ARG A 70 -0.26 -3.37 -13.00
CA ARG A 70 -0.36 -4.01 -14.33
C ARG A 70 -0.13 -3.01 -15.46
N ALA A 71 -0.76 -1.83 -15.39
CA ALA A 71 -0.57 -0.76 -16.37
C ALA A 71 0.88 -0.23 -16.40
N ARG A 72 1.51 -0.06 -15.22
CA ARG A 72 2.91 0.35 -15.12
C ARG A 72 3.86 -0.69 -15.71
N ARG A 73 3.59 -1.98 -15.50
CA ARG A 73 4.39 -3.06 -16.07
C ARG A 73 4.23 -3.14 -17.59
N ALA A 74 3.00 -2.97 -18.10
CA ALA A 74 2.74 -2.97 -19.53
C ALA A 74 3.44 -1.80 -20.25
N SER A 75 3.51 -0.62 -19.63
CA SER A 75 4.21 0.55 -20.18
C SER A 75 5.73 0.47 -20.06
N ALA A 76 6.28 -0.23 -19.06
CA ALA A 76 7.72 -0.43 -18.92
C ALA A 76 8.29 -1.52 -19.86
N GLY A 77 7.43 -2.33 -20.47
CA GLY A 77 7.80 -3.36 -21.47
C GLY A 77 7.62 -2.92 -22.92
N ALA A 78 7.35 -1.63 -23.17
CA ALA A 78 7.23 -1.01 -24.49
C ALA A 78 8.46 -0.16 -24.84
#